data_AF-A0A957TY30-F1
#
_entry.id   AF-A0A957TY30-F1
#
_cell.length_a   1.000
_cell.length_b   1.000
_cell.length_c   1.000
_cell.angle_alpha   90.00
_cell.angle_beta   90.00
_cell.angle_gamma   90.00
#
_symmetry.space_group_name_H-M   'P 1'
#
loop_
_entity.id
_entity.type
_entity.pdbx_description
1 polymer ?
#
loop_
_entity_poly.entity_id
_entity_poly.type
_entity_poly.pdbx_seq_one_letter_code
_entity_poly.pdbx_strand_id
1 'polypeptide(L)'
;MTPQPEPSEYSEWRKTSQALAPAETAPQTGTGGSSAHARYAIYPVFPLSGTTIARGHSTLARQLIALAQSGDGPPAVVIDGFGGVFWAELRRRLDVELRALGVAPTWLDVSSAWQPPAALEALVEPFLGDDDPLFGTRFTGVLGDFFRPDALDALVPDATCDLTILYGCGAALAGWAAPLVYVDVPKNELQFRARAGSIANLGMTHARPPKTMYKRFYFVDWPALNQHKCALLPRIDLIIDGQRPDDIVWLPGADLRAGLTAMSHSFFRVRPWFEPGPWGGQWIKEQVPELPRDVPNYAWSFELIVPENGLMFSSNGLQLEVSFDFLMYHDYQAVLGDCADQFGYEFPIRFDFLDTFDGGNLSLQCHPSTDFMRRHFGETFTQDETYY
;
A
#
# COMPACT_ATOMS: atom_id res chain seq x y z
N MET A 1 -0.74 11.21 -24.97
CA MET A 1 -1.60 10.12 -24.46
C MET A 1 -0.93 8.82 -24.83
N THR A 2 -0.11 8.30 -23.92
CA THR A 2 0.24 6.89 -23.97
C THR A 2 -1.02 6.15 -23.51
N PRO A 3 -1.55 5.17 -24.26
CA PRO A 3 -2.70 4.41 -23.79
C PRO A 3 -2.36 3.80 -22.43
N GLN A 4 -3.32 3.83 -21.50
CA GLN A 4 -3.22 3.03 -20.28
C GLN A 4 -3.01 1.56 -20.73
N PRO A 5 -2.07 0.83 -20.12
CA PRO A 5 -1.84 -0.56 -20.47
C PRO A 5 -3.15 -1.34 -20.36
N GLU A 6 -3.49 -2.11 -21.40
CA GLU A 6 -4.66 -2.99 -21.39
C GLU A 6 -4.55 -3.96 -20.20
N PRO A 7 -5.67 -4.42 -19.59
CA PRO A 7 -5.64 -5.31 -18.42
C PRO A 7 -4.77 -6.58 -18.59
N SER A 8 -4.46 -6.96 -19.83
CA SER A 8 -3.59 -8.10 -20.17
C SER A 8 -2.10 -7.88 -19.88
N GLU A 9 -1.58 -6.64 -19.86
CA GLU A 9 -0.13 -6.38 -19.75
C GLU A 9 0.45 -6.70 -18.38
N TYR A 10 -0.38 -6.78 -17.33
CA TYR A 10 0.04 -7.17 -15.97
C TYR A 10 -0.52 -8.51 -15.51
N SER A 11 -1.06 -9.33 -16.42
CA SER A 11 -1.71 -10.61 -16.06
C SER A 11 -0.79 -11.60 -15.34
N GLU A 12 0.52 -11.54 -15.59
CA GLU A 12 1.53 -12.32 -14.85
C GLU A 12 1.73 -11.82 -13.41
N TRP A 13 1.45 -10.54 -13.15
CA TRP A 13 1.70 -9.90 -11.87
C TRP A 13 0.46 -9.81 -11.00
N ARG A 14 -0.74 -9.77 -11.57
CA ARG A 14 -1.99 -9.48 -10.87
C ARG A 14 -3.13 -10.33 -11.42
N LYS A 15 -3.97 -10.86 -10.54
CA LYS A 15 -5.16 -11.64 -10.92
C LYS A 15 -6.44 -10.83 -10.72
N THR A 16 -6.73 -9.97 -11.69
CA THR A 16 -7.94 -9.13 -11.74
C THR A 16 -8.15 -8.58 -13.15
N SER A 17 -9.38 -8.23 -13.51
CA SER A 17 -9.67 -7.39 -14.69
C SER A 17 -9.74 -5.90 -14.34
N GLN A 18 -9.60 -5.53 -13.06
CA GLN A 18 -9.57 -4.13 -12.63
C GLN A 18 -8.26 -3.45 -13.01
N ALA A 19 -8.39 -2.29 -13.66
CA ALA A 19 -7.25 -1.44 -13.98
C ALA A 19 -6.52 -0.98 -12.72
N LEU A 20 -5.22 -0.67 -12.87
CA LEU A 20 -4.50 0.10 -11.86
C LEU A 20 -5.10 1.51 -11.76
N ALA A 21 -4.90 2.18 -10.62
CA ALA A 21 -5.26 3.59 -10.56
C ALA A 21 -4.44 4.36 -11.62
N PRO A 22 -5.05 5.35 -12.30
CA PRO A 22 -4.38 6.05 -13.37
C PRO A 22 -3.27 6.96 -12.81
N ALA A 23 -2.11 6.99 -13.49
CA ALA A 23 -1.03 7.93 -13.17
C ALA A 23 -1.33 9.36 -13.67
N GLU A 24 -2.20 9.50 -14.67
CA GLU A 24 -2.58 10.78 -15.27
C GLU A 24 -4.03 11.12 -14.91
N THR A 25 -4.28 12.40 -14.69
CA THR A 25 -5.65 12.90 -14.53
C THR A 25 -6.33 12.89 -15.89
N ALA A 26 -7.45 12.16 -16.00
CA ALA A 26 -8.28 12.23 -17.18
C ALA A 26 -8.68 13.70 -17.44
N PRO A 27 -8.62 14.19 -18.69
CA PRO A 27 -9.19 15.49 -19.00
C PRO A 27 -10.63 15.48 -18.52
N GLN A 28 -11.02 16.44 -17.67
CA GLN A 28 -12.45 16.67 -17.46
C GLN A 28 -13.02 17.07 -18.81
N THR A 29 -13.61 16.12 -19.53
CA THR A 29 -14.37 16.40 -20.75
C THR A 29 -15.64 17.10 -20.31
N GLY A 30 -15.50 18.40 -20.05
CA GLY A 30 -16.61 19.31 -19.90
C GLY A 30 -17.38 19.38 -21.21
N THR A 31 -18.42 18.57 -21.35
CA THR A 31 -19.59 19.02 -22.08
C THR A 31 -20.43 19.79 -21.09
N GLY A 32 -20.53 21.11 -21.31
CA GLY A 32 -21.40 22.01 -20.56
C GLY A 32 -22.88 21.67 -20.77
N GLY A 33 -23.34 20.64 -20.07
CA GLY A 33 -24.75 20.33 -19.90
C GLY A 33 -25.07 20.35 -18.42
N SER A 34 -25.99 21.23 -18.02
CA SER A 34 -26.62 21.15 -16.71
C SER A 34 -27.35 19.81 -16.59
N SER A 35 -26.74 18.81 -15.97
CA SER A 35 -27.47 17.71 -15.35
C SER A 35 -27.02 17.63 -13.89
N ALA A 36 -28.02 17.66 -13.01
CA ALA A 36 -27.89 18.01 -11.60
C ALA A 36 -27.39 16.88 -10.69
N HIS A 37 -26.47 16.02 -11.14
CA HIS A 37 -25.79 15.06 -10.28
C HIS A 37 -24.32 14.94 -10.71
N ALA A 38 -23.39 15.32 -9.83
CA ALA A 38 -21.99 14.99 -10.02
C ALA A 38 -21.89 13.47 -10.16
N ARG A 39 -21.42 13.00 -11.32
CA ARG A 39 -21.22 11.58 -11.60
C ARG A 39 -20.23 11.02 -10.57
N TYR A 40 -20.56 9.86 -10.02
CA TYR A 40 -19.73 9.17 -9.02
C TYR A 40 -18.31 8.93 -9.57
N ALA A 41 -17.29 9.43 -8.88
CA ALA A 41 -15.89 9.34 -9.30
C ALA A 41 -15.18 8.18 -8.58
N ILE A 42 -14.69 7.16 -9.31
CA ILE A 42 -13.97 6.02 -8.72
C ILE A 42 -12.51 6.32 -8.36
N TYR A 43 -11.96 7.45 -8.81
CA TYR A 43 -10.62 7.93 -8.49
C TYR A 43 -10.68 9.37 -7.97
N PRO A 44 -11.28 9.61 -6.78
CA PRO A 44 -11.31 10.94 -6.19
C PRO A 44 -9.90 11.37 -5.82
N VAL A 45 -9.52 12.61 -6.13
CA VAL A 45 -8.18 13.13 -5.87
C VAL A 45 -8.23 14.34 -4.95
N PHE A 46 -7.22 14.45 -4.09
CA PHE A 46 -6.95 15.62 -3.27
C PHE A 46 -5.83 16.46 -3.91
N PRO A 47 -6.08 17.73 -4.28
CA PRO A 47 -5.08 18.55 -4.97
C PRO A 47 -3.95 18.97 -4.03
N LEU A 48 -2.71 18.81 -4.49
CA LEU A 48 -1.52 19.36 -3.84
C LEU A 48 -1.22 20.75 -4.40
N SER A 49 -1.02 21.72 -3.50
CA SER A 49 -0.66 23.10 -3.89
C SER A 49 0.84 23.32 -3.76
N GLY A 50 1.47 23.91 -4.77
CA GLY A 50 2.89 24.31 -4.72
C GLY A 50 3.92 23.19 -4.90
N THR A 51 3.47 21.98 -5.26
CA THR A 51 4.28 20.77 -5.38
C THR A 51 4.10 20.13 -6.74
N THR A 52 5.10 19.38 -7.22
CA THR A 52 5.02 18.63 -8.49
C THR A 52 5.20 17.14 -8.21
N ILE A 53 4.24 16.32 -8.63
CA ILE A 53 4.41 14.86 -8.69
C ILE A 53 5.34 14.57 -9.86
N ALA A 54 6.34 13.72 -9.64
CA ALA A 54 7.27 13.27 -10.67
C ALA A 54 6.94 11.84 -11.12
N ARG A 55 7.39 11.48 -12.33
CA ARG A 55 7.05 10.21 -12.98
C ARG A 55 8.28 9.56 -13.61
N GLY A 56 8.32 8.24 -13.54
CA GLY A 56 9.29 7.40 -14.21
C GLY A 56 10.62 7.21 -13.47
N HIS A 57 11.25 6.08 -13.76
CA HIS A 57 12.52 5.66 -13.17
C HIS A 57 13.67 6.62 -13.45
N SER A 58 13.69 7.25 -14.63
CA SER A 58 14.74 8.21 -15.01
C SER A 58 14.76 9.46 -14.13
N THR A 59 13.58 10.00 -13.79
CA THR A 59 13.48 11.17 -12.91
C THR A 59 13.84 10.80 -11.48
N LEU A 60 13.40 9.61 -11.03
CA LEU A 60 13.77 9.07 -9.72
C LEU A 60 15.29 8.88 -9.61
N ALA A 61 15.95 8.25 -10.59
CA ALA A 61 17.39 8.01 -10.57
C ALA A 61 18.20 9.31 -10.41
N ARG A 62 17.83 10.39 -11.11
CA ARG A 62 18.43 11.72 -10.91
C ARG A 62 18.25 12.23 -9.48
N GLN A 63 17.06 12.05 -8.92
CA GLN A 63 16.77 12.46 -7.55
C GLN A 63 17.56 11.63 -6.52
N LEU A 64 17.73 10.32 -6.73
CA LEU A 64 18.54 9.46 -5.87
C LEU A 64 20.00 9.90 -5.83
N ILE A 65 20.57 10.25 -6.98
CA ILE A 65 21.94 10.77 -7.08
C ILE A 65 22.05 12.10 -6.29
N ALA A 66 21.11 13.01 -6.49
CA ALA A 66 21.11 14.30 -5.79
C ALA A 66 21.00 14.15 -4.27
N LEU A 67 20.15 13.23 -3.80
CA LEU A 67 20.00 12.92 -2.37
C LEU A 67 21.25 12.26 -1.79
N ALA A 68 21.86 11.31 -2.51
CA ALA A 68 23.06 10.63 -2.04
C ALA A 68 24.25 11.59 -1.86
N GLN A 69 24.28 12.69 -2.62
CA GLN A 69 25.34 13.70 -2.58
C GLN A 69 25.13 14.79 -1.52
N SER A 70 23.95 14.87 -0.90
CA SER A 70 23.65 15.93 0.08
C SER A 70 24.07 15.59 1.52
N GLY A 71 24.48 14.34 1.78
CA GLY A 71 24.93 13.88 3.10
C GLY A 71 26.45 14.00 3.30
N ASP A 72 26.87 14.02 4.57
CA ASP A 72 28.29 14.04 4.96
C ASP A 72 28.97 12.65 4.94
N GLY A 73 28.22 11.60 4.61
CA GLY A 73 28.66 10.21 4.59
C GLY A 73 29.04 9.69 3.21
N PRO A 74 29.36 8.37 3.10
CA PRO A 74 29.51 7.74 1.79
C PRO A 74 28.19 7.88 0.99
N PRO A 75 28.24 8.06 -0.35
CA PRO A 75 27.03 8.20 -1.16
C PRO A 75 26.14 6.96 -1.02
N ALA A 76 25.03 7.12 -0.30
CA ALA A 76 24.16 6.01 0.04
C ALA A 76 22.68 6.41 0.01
N VAL A 77 21.81 5.45 -0.30
CA VAL A 77 20.35 5.59 -0.24
C VAL A 77 19.75 4.31 0.35
N VAL A 78 18.73 4.45 1.18
CA VAL A 78 17.88 3.34 1.63
C VAL A 78 16.56 3.38 0.88
N ILE A 79 16.18 2.28 0.23
CA ILE A 79 14.87 2.08 -0.39
C ILE A 79 14.11 1.02 0.40
N ASP A 80 13.30 1.46 1.36
CA ASP A 80 12.37 0.62 2.11
C ASP A 80 11.00 0.62 1.43
N GLY A 81 10.09 -0.25 1.85
CA GLY A 81 8.75 -0.30 1.31
C GLY A 81 7.89 -1.39 1.92
N PHE A 82 6.62 -1.34 1.56
CA PHE A 82 5.63 -2.29 2.06
C PHE A 82 5.77 -3.67 1.40
N GLY A 83 5.04 -4.65 1.94
CA GLY A 83 4.90 -5.97 1.31
C GLY A 83 4.30 -5.86 -0.09
N GLY A 84 4.68 -6.78 -0.98
CA GLY A 84 4.15 -6.87 -2.34
C GLY A 84 4.84 -5.99 -3.38
N VAL A 85 5.83 -5.18 -3.02
CA VAL A 85 6.70 -4.47 -3.97
C VAL A 85 7.52 -5.45 -4.81
N PHE A 86 7.58 -5.23 -6.14
CA PHE A 86 8.43 -6.02 -7.04
C PHE A 86 9.87 -5.51 -7.03
N TRP A 87 10.60 -5.82 -5.96
CA TRP A 87 11.96 -5.32 -5.72
C TRP A 87 12.94 -5.59 -6.85
N ALA A 88 12.92 -6.80 -7.43
CA ALA A 88 13.80 -7.14 -8.55
C ALA A 88 13.58 -6.24 -9.77
N GLU A 89 12.32 -5.87 -10.05
CA GLU A 89 11.99 -5.04 -11.19
C GLU A 89 12.34 -3.57 -10.96
N LEU A 90 12.03 -3.05 -9.76
CA LEU A 90 12.42 -1.70 -9.35
C LEU A 90 13.95 -1.54 -9.43
N ARG A 91 14.69 -2.50 -8.85
CA ARG A 91 16.16 -2.54 -8.89
C ARG A 91 16.68 -2.54 -10.32
N ARG A 92 16.16 -3.44 -11.17
CA ARG A 92 16.61 -3.59 -12.56
C ARG A 92 16.40 -2.30 -13.36
N ARG A 93 15.25 -1.64 -13.22
CA ARG A 93 14.96 -0.40 -13.94
C ARG A 93 15.80 0.77 -13.44
N LEU A 94 15.97 0.91 -12.13
CA LEU A 94 16.83 1.94 -11.56
C LEU A 94 18.30 1.73 -11.92
N ASP A 95 18.79 0.49 -11.94
CA ASP A 95 20.18 0.18 -12.34
C ASP A 95 20.47 0.65 -13.77
N VAL A 96 19.53 0.42 -14.71
CA VAL A 96 19.64 0.91 -16.09
C VAL A 96 19.73 2.43 -16.14
N GLU A 97 18.84 3.14 -15.45
CA GLU A 97 18.80 4.61 -15.45
C GLU A 97 20.02 5.23 -14.77
N LEU A 98 20.47 4.66 -13.64
CA LEU A 98 21.66 5.13 -12.91
C LEU A 98 22.93 4.96 -13.75
N ARG A 99 23.09 3.81 -14.42
CA ARG A 99 24.23 3.58 -15.33
C ARG A 99 24.20 4.50 -16.55
N ALA A 100 23.02 4.79 -17.08
CA ALA A 100 22.86 5.75 -18.18
C ALA A 100 23.28 7.17 -17.77
N LEU A 101 23.19 7.50 -16.47
CA LEU A 101 23.67 8.75 -15.87
C LEU A 101 25.15 8.70 -15.45
N GLY A 102 25.87 7.60 -15.74
CA GLY A 102 27.30 7.44 -15.45
C GLY A 102 27.62 7.04 -14.00
N VAL A 103 26.63 6.62 -13.22
CA VAL A 103 26.81 6.12 -11.85
C VAL A 103 26.79 4.60 -11.86
N ALA A 104 27.79 3.96 -11.25
CA ALA A 104 27.79 2.52 -11.03
C ALA A 104 27.26 2.18 -9.63
N PRO A 105 25.95 1.85 -9.46
CA PRO A 105 25.41 1.56 -8.15
C PRO A 105 25.84 0.18 -7.65
N THR A 106 26.15 0.11 -6.36
CA THR A 106 26.27 -1.14 -5.60
C THR A 106 24.95 -1.37 -4.87
N TRP A 107 24.34 -2.52 -5.12
CA TRP A 107 23.03 -2.87 -4.57
C TRP A 107 23.17 -3.91 -3.46
N LEU A 108 22.66 -3.60 -2.27
CA LEU A 108 22.56 -4.51 -1.15
C LEU A 108 21.09 -4.89 -0.94
N ASP A 109 20.80 -6.19 -0.89
CA ASP A 109 19.44 -6.71 -0.72
C ASP A 109 19.23 -7.09 0.75
N VAL A 110 18.31 -6.40 1.44
CA VAL A 110 18.01 -6.67 2.85
C VAL A 110 17.45 -8.09 3.05
N SER A 111 16.93 -8.74 2.00
CA SER A 111 16.43 -10.10 2.11
C SER A 111 17.51 -11.12 2.45
N SER A 112 18.78 -10.79 2.23
CA SER A 112 19.90 -11.60 2.70
C SER A 112 19.97 -11.73 4.23
N ALA A 113 19.33 -10.80 4.96
CA ALA A 113 19.31 -10.76 6.43
C ALA A 113 18.06 -11.41 7.06
N TRP A 114 17.09 -11.91 6.27
CA TRP A 114 15.93 -12.62 6.82
C TRP A 114 16.34 -13.78 7.72
N GLN A 115 15.54 -14.04 8.75
CA GLN A 115 15.60 -15.31 9.48
C GLN A 115 15.37 -16.50 8.53
N PRO A 116 15.93 -17.68 8.83
CA PRO A 116 15.65 -18.88 8.03
C PRO A 116 14.15 -19.19 7.99
N PRO A 117 13.63 -19.79 6.90
CA PRO A 117 12.19 -20.05 6.75
C PRO A 117 11.55 -20.78 7.93
N ALA A 118 12.23 -21.78 8.52
CA ALA A 118 11.72 -22.50 9.69
C ALA A 118 11.56 -21.62 10.94
N ALA A 119 12.46 -20.65 11.14
CA ALA A 119 12.36 -19.70 12.25
C ALA A 119 11.23 -18.69 12.00
N LEU A 120 11.04 -18.26 10.76
CA LEU A 120 9.91 -17.41 10.38
C LEU A 120 8.57 -18.12 10.56
N GLU A 121 8.47 -19.39 10.18
CA GLU A 121 7.26 -20.20 10.41
C GLU A 121 6.97 -20.31 11.91
N ALA A 122 7.98 -20.62 12.73
CA ALA A 122 7.83 -20.67 14.18
C ALA A 122 7.45 -19.31 14.81
N LEU A 123 7.94 -18.20 14.26
CA LEU A 123 7.62 -16.84 14.71
C LEU A 123 6.14 -16.51 14.50
N VAL A 124 5.58 -16.89 13.35
CA VAL A 124 4.22 -16.48 12.97
C VAL A 124 3.15 -17.48 13.42
N GLU A 125 3.50 -18.75 13.62
CA GLU A 125 2.55 -19.82 13.93
C GLU A 125 1.58 -19.51 15.08
N PRO A 126 2.01 -18.94 16.22
CA PRO A 126 1.09 -18.64 17.34
C PRO A 126 -0.05 -17.68 16.97
N PHE A 127 0.09 -16.94 15.87
CA PHE A 127 -0.85 -15.93 15.40
C PHE A 127 -1.77 -16.43 14.28
N LEU A 128 -1.55 -17.65 13.79
CA LEU A 128 -2.29 -18.23 12.68
C LEU A 128 -3.50 -19.08 13.11
N GLY A 129 -3.87 -19.11 14.39
CA GLY A 129 -5.14 -19.72 14.84
C GLY A 129 -5.29 -21.21 14.50
N ASP A 130 -4.19 -21.96 14.49
CA ASP A 130 -4.11 -23.40 14.24
C ASP A 130 -4.87 -23.82 12.95
N ASP A 131 -5.84 -24.74 13.09
CA ASP A 131 -6.63 -25.31 12.00
C ASP A 131 -7.77 -24.40 11.52
N ASP A 132 -8.00 -23.24 12.14
CA ASP A 132 -9.06 -22.33 11.70
C ASP A 132 -8.73 -21.80 10.28
N PRO A 133 -9.62 -21.93 9.29
CA PRO A 133 -9.30 -21.52 7.92
C PRO A 133 -9.32 -20.00 7.70
N LEU A 134 -9.81 -19.21 8.66
CA LEU A 134 -10.10 -17.78 8.50
C LEU A 134 -9.41 -16.92 9.57
N PHE A 135 -9.53 -17.28 10.85
CA PHE A 135 -9.20 -16.40 11.96
C PHE A 135 -7.85 -16.71 12.60
N GLY A 136 -7.08 -15.66 12.87
CA GLY A 136 -5.85 -15.69 13.64
C GLY A 136 -5.90 -14.66 14.77
N THR A 137 -4.76 -14.34 15.36
CA THR A 137 -4.62 -13.26 16.35
C THR A 137 -3.62 -12.24 15.86
N ARG A 138 -3.85 -10.98 16.18
CA ARG A 138 -2.98 -9.87 15.80
C ARG A 138 -1.57 -10.07 16.34
N PHE A 139 -0.58 -9.96 15.45
CA PHE A 139 0.83 -10.06 15.78
C PHE A 139 1.26 -8.95 16.74
N THR A 140 2.00 -9.36 17.77
CA THR A 140 2.45 -8.49 18.87
C THR A 140 3.95 -8.20 18.84
N GLY A 141 4.69 -8.80 17.91
CA GLY A 141 6.11 -8.51 17.68
C GLY A 141 6.33 -7.30 16.77
N VAL A 142 7.58 -7.14 16.31
CA VAL A 142 8.01 -6.04 15.43
C VAL A 142 8.63 -6.58 14.14
N LEU A 143 8.70 -5.76 13.08
CA LEU A 143 9.31 -6.20 11.81
C LEU A 143 10.76 -6.69 11.96
N GLY A 144 11.51 -6.15 12.93
CA GLY A 144 12.87 -6.59 13.25
C GLY A 144 12.98 -8.07 13.66
N ASP A 145 11.92 -8.67 14.22
CA ASP A 145 11.92 -10.08 14.65
C ASP A 145 12.06 -11.05 13.46
N PHE A 146 11.75 -10.58 12.24
CA PHE A 146 11.89 -11.35 11.00
C PHE A 146 13.33 -11.41 10.50
N PHE A 147 14.26 -10.67 11.10
CA PHE A 147 15.65 -10.56 10.64
C PHE A 147 16.65 -11.14 11.63
N ARG A 148 17.82 -11.54 11.12
CA ARG A 148 19.00 -11.82 11.94
C ARG A 148 19.73 -10.50 12.21
N PRO A 149 19.86 -10.04 13.48
CA PRO A 149 20.51 -8.77 13.79
C PRO A 149 21.93 -8.66 13.21
N ASP A 150 22.78 -9.67 13.45
CA ASP A 150 24.15 -9.68 12.93
C ASP A 150 24.23 -9.57 11.40
N ALA A 151 23.23 -10.09 10.68
CA ALA A 151 23.18 -10.02 9.22
C ALA A 151 22.70 -8.65 8.73
N LEU A 152 21.84 -7.96 9.48
CA LEU A 152 21.48 -6.56 9.20
C LEU A 152 22.68 -5.64 9.44
N ASP A 153 23.38 -5.82 10.56
CA ASP A 153 24.56 -5.02 10.92
C ASP A 153 25.72 -5.18 9.93
N ALA A 154 25.79 -6.32 9.23
CA ALA A 154 26.76 -6.57 8.18
C ALA A 154 26.47 -5.86 6.85
N LEU A 155 25.25 -5.34 6.65
CA LEU A 155 24.89 -4.55 5.47
C LEU A 155 25.38 -3.12 5.68
N VAL A 156 26.58 -2.81 5.20
CA VAL A 156 27.19 -1.47 5.34
C VAL A 156 27.45 -0.82 3.98
N PRO A 157 27.34 0.52 3.87
CA PRO A 157 27.69 1.22 2.63
C PRO A 157 29.16 1.04 2.29
N ASP A 158 29.48 0.84 1.02
CA ASP A 158 30.86 0.82 0.55
C ASP A 158 31.28 2.25 0.15
N ALA A 159 32.20 2.83 0.92
CA ALA A 159 32.72 4.18 0.68
C ALA A 159 33.54 4.33 -0.61
N THR A 160 33.90 3.22 -1.27
CA THR A 160 34.63 3.22 -2.55
C THR A 160 33.71 3.23 -3.77
N CYS A 161 32.41 2.99 -3.57
CA CYS A 161 31.42 2.93 -4.63
C CYS A 161 30.82 4.31 -4.92
N ASP A 162 30.42 4.54 -6.18
CA ASP A 162 29.78 5.81 -6.60
C ASP A 162 28.47 6.08 -5.85
N LEU A 163 27.72 5.00 -5.57
CA LEU A 163 26.45 5.02 -4.87
C LEU A 163 26.16 3.61 -4.31
N THR A 164 25.95 3.49 -3.01
CA THR A 164 25.43 2.25 -2.41
C THR A 164 23.94 2.36 -2.14
N ILE A 165 23.13 1.42 -2.63
CA ILE A 165 21.70 1.37 -2.40
C ILE A 165 21.35 0.10 -1.63
N LEU A 166 20.87 0.27 -0.39
CA LEU A 166 20.24 -0.80 0.36
C LEU A 166 18.75 -0.80 0.04
N TYR A 167 18.20 -1.94 -0.37
CA TYR A 167 16.81 -2.03 -0.77
C TYR A 167 16.10 -3.27 -0.23
N GLY A 168 14.78 -3.16 -0.15
CA GLY A 168 13.89 -4.24 0.23
C GLY A 168 13.01 -3.89 1.42
N CYS A 169 12.05 -4.76 1.70
CA CYS A 169 11.12 -4.59 2.81
C CYS A 169 11.88 -4.69 4.13
N GLY A 170 11.88 -3.63 4.95
CA GLY A 170 12.66 -3.56 6.19
C GLY A 170 14.10 -3.06 6.02
N ALA A 171 14.48 -2.55 4.84
CA ALA A 171 15.82 -2.01 4.58
C ALA A 171 16.27 -0.96 5.60
N ALA A 172 15.37 -0.11 6.09
CA ALA A 172 15.70 0.93 7.07
C ALA A 172 16.09 0.36 8.45
N LEU A 173 15.84 -0.92 8.73
CA LEU A 173 16.26 -1.59 9.97
C LEU A 173 17.79 -1.72 10.06
N ALA A 174 18.52 -1.64 8.95
CA ALA A 174 19.99 -1.59 8.97
C ALA A 174 20.55 -0.27 9.56
N GLY A 175 19.70 0.71 9.85
CA GLY A 175 20.08 1.89 10.63
C GLY A 175 21.00 2.88 9.92
N TRP A 176 21.04 2.87 8.57
CA TRP A 176 21.88 3.79 7.81
C TRP A 176 21.42 5.25 8.01
N ALA A 177 22.39 6.13 8.26
CA ALA A 177 22.19 7.58 8.22
C ALA A 177 22.24 8.07 6.76
N ALA A 178 21.26 7.66 5.96
CA ALA A 178 21.16 7.97 4.54
C ALA A 178 19.72 8.37 4.18
N PRO A 179 19.51 9.09 3.06
CA PRO A 179 18.18 9.41 2.56
C PRO A 179 17.29 8.17 2.44
N LEU A 180 16.03 8.32 2.86
CA LEU A 180 15.04 7.25 2.90
C LEU A 180 13.99 7.43 1.81
N VAL A 181 13.96 6.46 0.90
CA VAL A 181 12.90 6.29 -0.09
C VAL A 181 11.96 5.19 0.40
N TYR A 182 10.66 5.45 0.38
CA TYR A 182 9.65 4.48 0.75
C TYR A 182 8.77 4.12 -0.45
N VAL A 183 8.61 2.83 -0.73
CA VAL A 183 7.71 2.33 -1.78
C VAL A 183 6.44 1.78 -1.16
N ASP A 184 5.30 2.41 -1.46
CA ASP A 184 3.99 1.92 -1.02
C ASP A 184 3.26 1.20 -2.15
N VAL A 185 2.47 0.20 -1.77
CA VAL A 185 1.58 -0.54 -2.66
C VAL A 185 0.23 -0.65 -1.94
N PRO A 186 -0.87 -0.20 -2.57
CA PRO A 186 -2.19 -0.33 -1.98
C PRO A 186 -2.52 -1.78 -1.58
N LYS A 187 -3.18 -2.02 -0.43
CA LYS A 187 -3.39 -3.41 0.07
C LYS A 187 -4.24 -4.25 -0.89
N ASN A 188 -5.18 -3.58 -1.55
CA ASN A 188 -6.04 -4.14 -2.57
C ASN A 188 -5.19 -4.65 -3.78
N GLU A 189 -4.14 -3.91 -4.15
CA GLU A 189 -3.18 -4.32 -5.17
C GLU A 189 -2.35 -5.53 -4.72
N LEU A 190 -1.87 -5.51 -3.47
CA LEU A 190 -1.18 -6.63 -2.85
C LEU A 190 -2.03 -7.91 -2.90
N GLN A 191 -3.34 -7.82 -2.64
CA GLN A 191 -4.25 -8.97 -2.75
C GLN A 191 -4.32 -9.53 -4.17
N PHE A 192 -4.39 -8.69 -5.20
CA PHE A 192 -4.38 -9.17 -6.59
C PHE A 192 -3.06 -9.81 -6.99
N ARG A 193 -1.93 -9.28 -6.50
CA ARG A 193 -0.60 -9.89 -6.68
C ARG A 193 -0.52 -11.25 -6.00
N ALA A 194 -1.01 -11.36 -4.76
CA ALA A 194 -1.06 -12.63 -4.02
C ALA A 194 -1.93 -13.67 -4.72
N ARG A 195 -3.11 -13.28 -5.24
CA ARG A 195 -4.00 -14.17 -6.01
C ARG A 195 -3.38 -14.65 -7.34
N ALA A 196 -2.45 -13.88 -7.91
CA ALA A 196 -1.65 -14.28 -9.07
C ALA A 196 -0.48 -15.21 -8.71
N GLY A 197 -0.10 -15.30 -7.43
CA GLY A 197 1.10 -16.01 -6.98
C GLY A 197 2.40 -15.29 -7.29
N SER A 198 2.35 -13.97 -7.59
CA SER A 198 3.51 -13.16 -7.98
C SER A 198 4.29 -12.60 -6.79
N ILE A 199 3.75 -12.72 -5.57
CA ILE A 199 4.37 -12.30 -4.32
C ILE A 199 4.24 -13.39 -3.26
N ALA A 200 5.01 -13.27 -2.18
CA ALA A 200 4.94 -14.14 -1.00
C ALA A 200 4.76 -13.31 0.27
N ASN A 201 4.42 -13.98 1.38
CA ASN A 201 4.46 -13.40 2.72
C ASN A 201 5.91 -13.06 3.13
N LEU A 202 6.08 -12.21 4.16
CA LEU A 202 7.39 -11.71 4.59
C LEU A 202 8.42 -12.82 4.81
N GLY A 203 9.61 -12.65 4.21
CA GLY A 203 10.73 -13.59 4.31
C GLY A 203 10.52 -14.96 3.65
N MET A 204 9.36 -15.20 3.01
CA MET A 204 9.09 -16.44 2.28
C MET A 204 9.50 -16.32 0.80
N THR A 205 9.94 -17.42 0.19
CA THR A 205 10.40 -17.45 -1.21
C THR A 205 9.31 -17.86 -2.21
N HIS A 206 8.19 -18.40 -1.73
CA HIS A 206 7.13 -18.95 -2.57
C HIS A 206 5.74 -18.55 -2.07
N ALA A 207 4.83 -18.33 -3.02
CA ALA A 207 3.43 -18.09 -2.72
C ALA A 207 2.77 -19.34 -2.11
N ARG A 208 1.81 -19.12 -1.21
CA ARG A 208 0.91 -20.14 -0.64
C ARG A 208 -0.50 -19.93 -1.21
N PRO A 209 -1.46 -20.84 -0.96
CA PRO A 209 -2.84 -20.62 -1.36
C PRO A 209 -3.37 -19.24 -0.89
N PRO A 210 -4.17 -18.51 -1.71
CA PRO A 210 -4.54 -17.13 -1.42
C PRO A 210 -5.17 -16.89 -0.05
N LYS A 211 -5.99 -17.82 0.45
CA LYS A 211 -6.60 -17.72 1.78
C LYS A 211 -5.56 -17.74 2.90
N THR A 212 -4.61 -18.67 2.83
CA THR A 212 -3.50 -18.77 3.79
C THR A 212 -2.62 -17.53 3.76
N MET A 213 -2.34 -17.02 2.56
CA MET A 213 -1.55 -15.79 2.42
C MET A 213 -2.28 -14.58 3.03
N TYR A 214 -3.56 -14.39 2.70
CA TYR A 214 -4.37 -13.29 3.22
C TYR A 214 -4.48 -13.34 4.75
N LYS A 215 -4.72 -14.52 5.33
CA LYS A 215 -4.76 -14.70 6.78
C LYS A 215 -3.46 -14.22 7.43
N ARG A 216 -2.31 -14.67 6.93
CA ARG A 216 -1.01 -14.23 7.46
C ARG A 216 -0.76 -12.74 7.19
N PHE A 217 -1.17 -12.20 6.03
CA PHE A 217 -1.07 -10.77 5.77
C PHE A 217 -1.84 -9.96 6.82
N TYR A 218 -3.11 -10.30 7.04
CA TYR A 218 -3.99 -9.57 7.93
C TYR A 218 -3.53 -9.63 9.39
N PHE A 219 -3.22 -10.81 9.90
CA PHE A 219 -2.91 -11.01 11.31
C PHE A 219 -1.44 -10.76 11.65
N VAL A 220 -0.51 -10.87 10.68
CA VAL A 220 0.93 -10.86 10.98
C VAL A 220 1.71 -9.84 10.17
N ASP A 221 1.78 -10.02 8.85
CA ASP A 221 2.70 -9.22 8.04
C ASP A 221 2.28 -7.74 8.03
N TRP A 222 0.99 -7.43 7.86
CA TRP A 222 0.50 -6.04 7.84
C TRP A 222 0.67 -5.35 9.18
N PRO A 223 0.32 -5.94 10.35
CA PRO A 223 0.63 -5.32 11.65
C PRO A 223 2.12 -4.97 11.81
N ALA A 224 3.03 -5.89 11.49
CA ALA A 224 4.47 -5.65 11.58
C ALA A 224 4.93 -4.52 10.63
N LEU A 225 4.46 -4.53 9.39
CA LEU A 225 4.83 -3.54 8.38
C LEU A 225 4.21 -2.17 8.65
N ASN A 226 2.99 -2.12 9.16
CA ASN A 226 2.29 -0.88 9.47
C ASN A 226 2.95 -0.15 10.64
N GLN A 227 3.39 -0.89 11.67
CA GLN A 227 4.20 -0.33 12.74
C GLN A 227 5.51 0.28 12.21
N HIS A 228 6.21 -0.44 11.32
CA HIS A 228 7.43 0.05 10.69
C HIS A 228 7.18 1.29 9.82
N LYS A 229 6.15 1.26 8.96
CA LYS A 229 5.71 2.38 8.12
C LYS A 229 5.41 3.63 8.97
N CYS A 230 4.71 3.47 10.09
CA CYS A 230 4.41 4.55 11.03
C CYS A 230 5.71 5.20 11.57
N ALA A 231 6.68 4.38 11.99
CA ALA A 231 7.97 4.86 12.50
C ALA A 231 8.83 5.56 11.42
N LEU A 232 8.69 5.17 10.15
CA LEU A 232 9.44 5.74 9.04
C LEU A 232 8.87 7.07 8.52
N LEU A 233 7.54 7.26 8.54
CA LEU A 233 6.86 8.40 7.93
C LEU A 233 7.51 9.78 8.19
N PRO A 234 7.92 10.14 9.42
CA PRO A 234 8.53 11.45 9.68
C PRO A 234 9.85 11.68 8.93
N ARG A 235 10.54 10.61 8.52
CA ARG A 235 11.88 10.63 7.93
C ARG A 235 11.91 10.24 6.46
N ILE A 236 10.77 9.93 5.84
CA ILE A 236 10.71 9.64 4.41
C ILE A 236 11.13 10.89 3.63
N ASP A 237 12.15 10.76 2.79
CA ASP A 237 12.61 11.78 1.86
C ASP A 237 11.85 11.72 0.54
N LEU A 238 11.54 10.52 0.04
CA LEU A 238 10.71 10.29 -1.15
C LEU A 238 9.68 9.18 -0.91
N ILE A 239 8.44 9.40 -1.31
CA ILE A 239 7.40 8.36 -1.40
C ILE A 239 7.22 7.95 -2.86
N ILE A 240 7.13 6.65 -3.11
CA ILE A 240 6.87 6.07 -4.43
C ILE A 240 5.55 5.32 -4.37
N ASP A 241 4.64 5.62 -5.30
CA ASP A 241 3.52 4.73 -5.61
C ASP A 241 4.01 3.64 -6.56
N GLY A 242 4.22 2.45 -6.00
CA GLY A 242 4.77 1.28 -6.66
C GLY A 242 3.72 0.38 -7.32
N GLN A 243 2.48 0.83 -7.48
CA GLN A 243 1.43 0.00 -8.06
C GLN A 243 1.65 -0.29 -9.56
N ARG A 244 2.38 0.60 -10.27
CA ARG A 244 2.79 0.49 -11.68
C ARG A 244 4.30 0.22 -11.77
N PRO A 245 4.76 -1.03 -11.91
CA PRO A 245 6.18 -1.37 -11.81
C PRO A 245 7.05 -0.79 -12.93
N ASP A 246 6.45 -0.48 -14.08
CA ASP A 246 7.10 0.10 -15.24
C ASP A 246 6.95 1.63 -15.34
N ASP A 247 5.97 2.20 -14.65
CA ASP A 247 5.61 3.62 -14.71
C ASP A 247 5.27 4.19 -13.32
N ILE A 248 6.29 4.18 -12.46
CA ILE A 248 6.19 4.71 -11.10
C ILE A 248 5.93 6.22 -11.10
N VAL A 249 5.26 6.69 -10.05
CA VAL A 249 5.18 8.10 -9.71
C VAL A 249 5.69 8.30 -8.29
N TRP A 250 6.27 9.45 -8.02
CA TRP A 250 6.89 9.72 -6.74
C TRP A 250 6.77 11.19 -6.34
N LEU A 251 6.91 11.44 -5.05
CA LEU A 251 6.76 12.75 -4.44
C LEU A 251 7.77 12.93 -3.30
N PRO A 252 8.31 14.15 -3.07
CA PRO A 252 9.07 14.44 -1.85
C PRO A 252 8.25 14.14 -0.58
N GLY A 253 8.86 13.51 0.42
CA GLY A 253 8.16 13.13 1.64
C GLY A 253 7.69 14.35 2.46
N ALA A 254 8.39 15.48 2.37
CA ALA A 254 7.93 16.74 2.97
C ALA A 254 6.61 17.21 2.35
N ASP A 255 6.49 17.08 1.02
CA ASP A 255 5.30 17.47 0.27
C ASP A 255 4.13 16.50 0.55
N LEU A 256 4.41 15.20 0.70
CA LEU A 256 3.43 14.22 1.17
C LEU A 256 2.87 14.66 2.54
N ARG A 257 3.75 14.92 3.51
CA ARG A 257 3.34 15.32 4.87
C ARG A 257 2.56 16.64 4.87
N ALA A 258 2.94 17.61 4.05
CA ALA A 258 2.17 18.84 3.87
C ALA A 258 0.77 18.56 3.28
N GLY A 259 0.68 17.67 2.29
CA GLY A 259 -0.58 17.21 1.71
C GLY A 259 -1.47 16.48 2.72
N LEU A 260 -0.89 15.64 3.57
CA LEU A 260 -1.61 14.94 4.64
C LEU A 260 -2.16 15.91 5.69
N THR A 261 -1.38 16.92 6.11
CA THR A 261 -1.89 18.00 6.98
C THR A 261 -3.03 18.78 6.32
N ALA A 262 -2.89 19.14 5.04
CA ALA A 262 -3.97 19.85 4.35
C ALA A 262 -5.25 19.00 4.26
N MET A 263 -5.09 17.69 4.06
CA MET A 263 -6.19 16.72 3.97
C MET A 263 -6.88 16.51 5.32
N SER A 264 -6.13 16.37 6.42
CA SER A 264 -6.68 16.16 7.76
C SER A 264 -7.56 17.33 8.24
N HIS A 265 -7.34 18.52 7.71
CA HIS A 265 -8.11 19.73 7.99
C HIS A 265 -9.14 20.09 6.90
N SER A 266 -9.52 19.13 6.06
CA SER A 266 -10.43 19.37 4.93
C SER A 266 -11.37 18.19 4.68
N PHE A 267 -12.23 18.32 3.67
CA PHE A 267 -13.00 17.22 3.14
C PHE A 267 -12.15 16.44 2.14
N PHE A 268 -12.17 15.12 2.25
CA PHE A 268 -11.50 14.23 1.32
C PHE A 268 -12.33 12.97 1.11
N ARG A 269 -11.96 12.20 0.09
CA ARG A 269 -12.56 10.90 -0.17
C ARG A 269 -11.44 9.93 -0.48
N VAL A 270 -11.57 8.70 -0.01
CA VAL A 270 -10.61 7.64 -0.29
C VAL A 270 -10.88 7.04 -1.67
N ARG A 271 -9.92 6.33 -2.24
CA ARG A 271 -10.15 5.57 -3.47
C ARG A 271 -11.02 4.36 -3.13
N PRO A 272 -12.27 4.28 -3.62
CA PRO A 272 -13.10 3.10 -3.40
C PRO A 272 -12.51 1.88 -4.12
N TRP A 273 -12.82 0.70 -3.60
CA TRP A 273 -12.54 -0.58 -4.24
C TRP A 273 -13.84 -1.36 -4.40
N PHE A 274 -13.92 -2.20 -5.43
CA PHE A 274 -15.10 -2.99 -5.72
C PHE A 274 -14.75 -4.47 -5.76
N GLU A 275 -15.48 -5.31 -5.02
CA GLU A 275 -15.20 -6.74 -4.93
C GLU A 275 -16.40 -7.57 -5.39
N PRO A 276 -16.20 -8.54 -6.31
CA PRO A 276 -17.18 -9.58 -6.59
C PRO A 276 -17.42 -10.47 -5.37
N GLY A 277 -18.65 -10.96 -5.21
CA GLY A 277 -18.99 -11.82 -4.08
C GLY A 277 -20.02 -12.88 -4.44
N PRO A 278 -20.13 -13.95 -3.64
CA PRO A 278 -21.05 -15.06 -3.92
C PRO A 278 -22.53 -14.63 -3.94
N TRP A 279 -22.87 -13.52 -3.27
CA TRP A 279 -24.20 -12.94 -3.21
C TRP A 279 -24.35 -11.68 -4.07
N GLY A 280 -23.29 -11.22 -4.74
CA GLY A 280 -23.26 -9.93 -5.41
C GLY A 280 -24.29 -9.78 -6.53
N GLY A 281 -24.85 -8.58 -6.62
CA GLY A 281 -25.85 -8.16 -7.60
C GLY A 281 -25.28 -7.52 -8.86
N GLN A 282 -26.16 -6.84 -9.61
CA GLN A 282 -25.82 -6.14 -10.85
C GLN A 282 -25.96 -4.62 -10.75
N TRP A 283 -26.53 -4.08 -9.67
CA TRP A 283 -26.80 -2.65 -9.54
C TRP A 283 -25.52 -1.81 -9.60
N ILE A 284 -24.46 -2.18 -8.87
CA ILE A 284 -23.17 -1.47 -8.90
C ILE A 284 -22.61 -1.47 -10.32
N LYS A 285 -22.70 -2.60 -11.04
CA LYS A 285 -22.28 -2.67 -12.44
C LYS A 285 -23.05 -1.62 -13.25
N GLU A 286 -24.37 -1.60 -13.16
CA GLU A 286 -25.19 -0.68 -13.93
C GLU A 286 -24.90 0.79 -13.61
N GLN A 287 -24.71 1.13 -12.34
CA GLN A 287 -24.50 2.51 -11.89
C GLN A 287 -23.08 3.04 -12.08
N VAL A 288 -22.06 2.16 -12.08
CA VAL A 288 -20.65 2.55 -12.18
C VAL A 288 -20.03 1.99 -13.46
N PRO A 289 -20.21 2.68 -14.60
CA PRO A 289 -19.82 2.15 -15.90
C PRO A 289 -18.33 2.05 -16.17
N GLU A 290 -17.52 2.71 -15.35
CA GLU A 290 -16.07 2.62 -15.36
C GLU A 290 -15.55 1.27 -14.85
N LEU A 291 -16.37 0.48 -14.16
CA LEU A 291 -15.98 -0.84 -13.65
C LEU A 291 -15.91 -1.89 -14.77
N PRO A 292 -14.99 -2.87 -14.65
CA PRO A 292 -14.96 -4.03 -15.54
C PRO A 292 -16.31 -4.72 -15.66
N ARG A 293 -16.65 -5.12 -16.88
CA ARG A 293 -17.95 -5.74 -17.21
C ARG A 293 -17.88 -7.25 -17.31
N ASP A 294 -16.67 -7.79 -17.42
CA ASP A 294 -16.34 -9.20 -17.53
C ASP A 294 -16.33 -9.94 -16.17
N VAL A 295 -16.53 -9.21 -15.07
CA VAL A 295 -16.77 -9.82 -13.75
C VAL A 295 -18.24 -10.27 -13.63
N PRO A 296 -18.51 -11.37 -12.90
CA PRO A 296 -19.87 -11.89 -12.77
C PRO A 296 -20.81 -10.90 -12.07
N ASN A 297 -20.34 -10.23 -11.01
CA ASN A 297 -21.10 -9.30 -10.20
C ASN A 297 -20.15 -8.35 -9.43
N TYR A 298 -20.74 -7.42 -8.69
CA TYR A 298 -20.10 -6.75 -7.55
C TYR A 298 -20.99 -6.94 -6.32
N ALA A 299 -20.39 -7.33 -5.21
CA ALA A 299 -21.08 -7.46 -3.93
C ALA A 299 -20.83 -6.24 -3.05
N TRP A 300 -19.60 -5.72 -3.07
CA TRP A 300 -19.20 -4.58 -2.25
C TRP A 300 -18.65 -3.44 -3.11
N SER A 301 -18.99 -2.22 -2.71
CA SER A 301 -18.18 -1.02 -2.96
C SER A 301 -17.60 -0.56 -1.63
N PHE A 302 -16.32 -0.85 -1.37
CA PHE A 302 -15.61 -0.43 -0.18
C PHE A 302 -15.27 1.06 -0.27
N GLU A 303 -16.23 1.88 0.15
CA GLU A 303 -16.14 3.34 0.15
C GLU A 303 -15.26 3.88 1.26
N LEU A 304 -15.26 3.24 2.43
CA LEU A 304 -14.32 3.53 3.50
C LEU A 304 -14.12 2.29 4.38
N ILE A 305 -13.02 1.59 4.13
CA ILE A 305 -12.46 0.49 4.90
C ILE A 305 -10.96 0.79 4.99
N VAL A 306 -10.61 1.59 5.99
CA VAL A 306 -9.30 2.22 6.13
C VAL A 306 -8.11 1.28 5.93
N PRO A 307 -8.10 0.04 6.46
CA PRO A 307 -7.00 -0.88 6.17
C PRO A 307 -6.78 -1.11 4.67
N GLU A 308 -7.80 -1.06 3.82
CA GLU A 308 -7.68 -1.45 2.41
C GLU A 308 -7.68 -0.29 1.41
N ASN A 309 -8.17 0.89 1.81
CA ASN A 309 -8.26 2.04 0.90
C ASN A 309 -6.95 2.85 0.82
N GLY A 310 -6.77 3.46 -0.34
CA GLY A 310 -5.76 4.50 -0.57
C GLY A 310 -6.34 5.90 -0.60
N LEU A 311 -5.45 6.88 -0.52
CA LEU A 311 -5.68 8.30 -0.68
C LEU A 311 -4.95 8.73 -1.94
N MET A 312 -5.66 9.34 -2.88
CA MET A 312 -5.06 9.84 -4.11
C MET A 312 -4.79 11.34 -4.01
N PHE A 313 -3.56 11.72 -4.32
CA PHE A 313 -3.14 13.10 -4.50
C PHE A 313 -3.04 13.43 -5.97
N SER A 314 -3.28 14.69 -6.34
CA SER A 314 -3.03 15.17 -7.70
C SER A 314 -2.20 16.45 -7.73
N SER A 315 -1.32 16.53 -8.71
CA SER A 315 -0.63 17.77 -9.10
C SER A 315 -0.16 17.65 -10.54
N ASN A 316 -0.01 18.78 -11.25
CA ASN A 316 0.57 18.86 -12.60
C ASN A 316 0.05 17.82 -13.61
N GLY A 317 -1.24 17.45 -13.50
CA GLY A 317 -1.89 16.45 -14.34
C GLY A 317 -1.55 14.99 -14.00
N LEU A 318 -0.76 14.74 -12.95
CA LEU A 318 -0.42 13.43 -12.43
C LEU A 318 -1.17 13.11 -11.14
N GLN A 319 -1.27 11.83 -10.82
CA GLN A 319 -1.88 11.32 -9.60
C GLN A 319 -0.93 10.35 -8.91
N LEU A 320 -0.95 10.34 -7.58
CA LEU A 320 -0.15 9.45 -6.73
C LEU A 320 -1.02 8.90 -5.61
N GLU A 321 -0.98 7.60 -5.38
CA GLU A 321 -1.71 6.96 -4.30
C GLU A 321 -0.79 6.55 -3.14
N VAL A 322 -1.25 6.78 -1.92
CA VAL A 322 -0.68 6.19 -0.70
C VAL A 322 -1.78 5.51 0.11
N SER A 323 -1.45 4.52 0.91
CA SER A 323 -2.41 3.91 1.85
C SER A 323 -2.98 4.92 2.85
N PHE A 324 -4.27 4.78 3.22
CA PHE A 324 -4.94 5.66 4.19
C PHE A 324 -4.20 5.75 5.53
N ASP A 325 -3.55 4.65 5.93
CA ASP A 325 -2.73 4.54 7.13
C ASP A 325 -1.74 5.73 7.27
N PHE A 326 -1.22 6.28 6.16
CA PHE A 326 -0.35 7.46 6.20
C PHE A 326 -1.02 8.70 6.82
N LEU A 327 -2.30 8.94 6.55
CA LEU A 327 -3.05 10.06 7.12
C LEU A 327 -3.24 9.90 8.62
N MET A 328 -3.58 8.68 9.06
CA MET A 328 -3.74 8.38 10.47
C MET A 328 -2.40 8.49 11.22
N TYR A 329 -1.32 7.95 10.66
CA TYR A 329 0.01 8.06 11.30
C TYR A 329 0.51 9.50 11.37
N HIS A 330 0.15 10.32 10.39
CA HIS A 330 0.55 11.73 10.36
C HIS A 330 -0.25 12.59 11.33
N ASP A 331 -1.58 12.45 11.33
CA ASP A 331 -2.47 13.42 11.99
C ASP A 331 -3.83 12.82 12.41
N TYR A 332 -3.82 11.63 13.02
CA TYR A 332 -5.05 10.99 13.52
C TYR A 332 -5.87 11.88 14.46
N GLN A 333 -5.23 12.78 15.22
CA GLN A 333 -5.93 13.66 16.16
C GLN A 333 -6.83 14.65 15.42
N ALA A 334 -6.37 15.25 14.33
CA ALA A 334 -7.21 16.11 13.50
C ALA A 334 -8.34 15.32 12.82
N VAL A 335 -8.08 14.08 12.40
CA VAL A 335 -9.08 13.21 11.73
C VAL A 335 -10.15 12.72 12.70
N LEU A 336 -9.76 12.30 13.91
CA LEU A 336 -10.66 11.68 14.89
C LEU A 336 -11.29 12.67 15.87
N GLY A 337 -10.66 13.82 16.09
CA GLY A 337 -11.11 14.80 17.07
C GLY A 337 -11.22 14.20 18.48
N ASP A 338 -12.37 14.38 19.11
CA ASP A 338 -12.61 13.99 20.51
C ASP A 338 -12.46 12.48 20.80
N CYS A 339 -12.49 11.63 19.77
CA CYS A 339 -12.32 10.17 19.93
C CYS A 339 -10.88 9.68 19.68
N ALA A 340 -9.92 10.59 19.47
CA ALA A 340 -8.54 10.23 19.19
C ALA A 340 -7.90 9.34 20.27
N ASP A 341 -8.13 9.62 21.55
CA ASP A 341 -7.58 8.82 22.65
C ASP A 341 -8.12 7.38 22.68
N GLN A 342 -9.33 7.17 22.16
CA GLN A 342 -9.98 5.86 22.15
C GLN A 342 -9.45 4.97 21.02
N PHE A 343 -9.24 5.53 19.84
CA PHE A 343 -8.96 4.75 18.63
C PHE A 343 -7.54 4.91 18.09
N GLY A 344 -6.80 5.94 18.48
CA GLY A 344 -5.43 6.18 18.02
C GLY A 344 -5.35 6.21 16.50
N TYR A 345 -4.61 5.27 15.90
CA TYR A 345 -4.45 5.19 14.44
C TYR A 345 -5.57 4.44 13.71
N GLU A 346 -6.55 3.90 14.43
CA GLU A 346 -7.62 3.12 13.82
C GLU A 346 -8.83 4.01 13.56
N PHE A 347 -9.25 4.11 12.30
CA PHE A 347 -10.45 4.86 11.98
C PHE A 347 -11.70 4.01 12.31
N PRO A 348 -12.62 4.48 13.15
CA PRO A 348 -13.63 3.62 13.78
C PRO A 348 -14.86 3.34 12.93
N ILE A 349 -15.00 4.01 11.79
CA ILE A 349 -16.18 3.88 10.92
C ILE A 349 -15.77 3.25 9.60
N ARG A 350 -16.55 2.28 9.19
CA ARG A 350 -16.51 1.77 7.83
C ARG A 350 -17.87 1.91 7.16
N PHE A 351 -17.89 2.09 5.85
CA PHE A 351 -19.12 2.00 5.09
C PHE A 351 -18.86 1.49 3.68
N ASP A 352 -19.85 0.81 3.14
CA ASP A 352 -19.85 0.28 1.79
C ASP A 352 -21.24 0.39 1.17
N PHE A 353 -21.29 0.26 -0.16
CA PHE A 353 -22.53 -0.15 -0.82
C PHE A 353 -22.54 -1.67 -0.92
N LEU A 354 -23.59 -2.26 -0.38
CA LEU A 354 -23.85 -3.69 -0.38
C LEU A 354 -24.87 -4.02 -1.49
N ASP A 355 -24.41 -4.67 -2.56
CA ASP A 355 -25.25 -4.95 -3.74
C ASP A 355 -25.76 -6.39 -3.76
N THR A 356 -27.03 -6.56 -3.42
CA THR A 356 -27.78 -7.81 -3.57
C THR A 356 -28.86 -7.72 -4.65
N PHE A 357 -28.90 -6.67 -5.46
CA PHE A 357 -29.92 -6.48 -6.49
C PHE A 357 -29.70 -7.47 -7.63
N ASP A 358 -30.67 -8.35 -7.85
CA ASP A 358 -30.53 -9.52 -8.72
C ASP A 358 -29.33 -10.42 -8.32
N GLY A 359 -29.00 -10.40 -7.03
CA GLY A 359 -27.97 -11.22 -6.41
C GLY A 359 -28.54 -12.36 -5.56
N GLY A 360 -27.78 -12.76 -4.55
CA GLY A 360 -28.13 -13.82 -3.61
C GLY A 360 -28.35 -13.32 -2.19
N ASN A 361 -28.68 -14.25 -1.29
CA ASN A 361 -28.78 -13.96 0.14
C ASN A 361 -27.38 -13.89 0.78
N LEU A 362 -27.22 -12.97 1.73
CA LEU A 362 -26.11 -12.98 2.67
C LEU A 362 -26.18 -14.20 3.61
N SER A 363 -25.05 -14.52 4.24
CA SER A 363 -24.99 -15.53 5.30
C SER A 363 -25.76 -15.11 6.55
N LEU A 364 -26.31 -16.09 7.28
CA LEU A 364 -26.72 -15.88 8.66
C LEU A 364 -25.46 -15.66 9.51
N GLN A 365 -25.34 -14.48 10.13
CA GLN A 365 -24.12 -14.05 10.82
C GLN A 365 -24.43 -13.31 12.13
N CYS A 366 -23.46 -13.30 13.04
CA CYS A 366 -23.48 -12.51 14.27
C CYS A 366 -22.10 -11.89 14.50
N HIS A 367 -22.07 -10.67 15.03
CA HIS A 367 -20.81 -9.99 15.36
C HIS A 367 -20.43 -10.20 16.82
N PRO A 368 -19.14 -10.43 17.11
CA PRO A 368 -18.66 -10.60 18.48
C PRO A 368 -18.77 -9.31 19.29
N SER A 369 -18.79 -9.43 20.62
CA SER A 369 -18.60 -8.26 21.49
C SER A 369 -17.16 -7.76 21.43
N THR A 370 -16.93 -6.49 21.79
CA THR A 370 -15.57 -5.92 21.89
C THR A 370 -14.64 -6.72 22.79
N ASP A 371 -15.17 -7.21 23.91
CA ASP A 371 -14.43 -8.04 24.86
C ASP A 371 -13.99 -9.38 24.26
N PHE A 372 -14.85 -9.97 23.42
CA PHE A 372 -14.52 -11.19 22.69
C PHE A 372 -13.45 -10.90 21.62
N MET A 373 -13.61 -9.82 20.85
CA MET A 373 -12.64 -9.40 19.83
C MET A 373 -11.23 -9.24 20.40
N ARG A 374 -11.11 -8.53 21.52
CA ARG A 374 -9.83 -8.32 22.22
C ARG A 374 -9.21 -9.63 22.68
N ARG A 375 -9.99 -10.49 23.34
CA ARG A 375 -9.48 -11.74 23.93
C ARG A 375 -9.10 -12.79 22.89
N HIS A 376 -9.82 -12.86 21.77
CA HIS A 376 -9.69 -13.96 20.81
C HIS A 376 -8.95 -13.59 19.53
N PHE A 377 -8.90 -12.31 19.15
CA PHE A 377 -8.26 -11.86 17.92
C PHE A 377 -7.23 -10.75 18.14
N GLY A 378 -7.17 -10.14 19.32
CA GLY A 378 -6.25 -9.03 19.61
C GLY A 378 -6.67 -7.70 18.97
N GLU A 379 -7.90 -7.64 18.44
CA GLU A 379 -8.48 -6.42 17.87
C GLU A 379 -9.03 -5.51 18.98
N THR A 380 -8.99 -4.20 18.77
CA THR A 380 -9.23 -3.18 19.80
C THR A 380 -10.70 -2.74 19.89
N PHE A 381 -11.46 -2.89 18.80
CA PHE A 381 -12.89 -2.61 18.68
C PHE A 381 -13.63 -3.74 17.97
N THR A 382 -14.95 -3.64 17.90
CA THR A 382 -15.81 -4.64 17.25
C THR A 382 -16.61 -4.04 16.10
N GLN A 383 -17.35 -4.90 15.41
CA GLN A 383 -18.21 -4.57 14.30
C GLN A 383 -19.66 -4.43 14.78
N ASP A 384 -20.07 -3.18 14.98
CA ASP A 384 -21.48 -2.81 15.11
C ASP A 384 -21.95 -2.23 13.76
N GLU A 385 -23.15 -2.60 13.31
CA GLU A 385 -23.64 -2.25 11.98
C GLU A 385 -25.03 -1.63 12.02
N THR A 386 -25.29 -0.76 11.05
CA THR A 386 -26.61 -0.24 10.73
C THR A 386 -26.78 -0.23 9.22
N TYR A 387 -28.01 -0.39 8.76
CA TYR A 387 -28.36 -0.44 7.34
C TYR A 387 -29.33 0.69 7.03
N TYR A 388 -29.14 1.34 5.88
CA TYR A 388 -30.04 2.39 5.37
C TYR A 388 -30.97 1.82 4.30
#